data_AF-A0A2I0LK94-F1
#
_entry.id   AF-A0A2I0LK94-F1
#
_cell.length_a   1.000
_cell.length_b   1.000
_cell.length_c   1.000
_cell.angle_alpha   90.00
_cell.angle_beta   90.00
_cell.angle_gamma   90.00
#
_symmetry.space_group_name_H-M   'P 1'
#
loop_
_entity.id
_entity.type
_entity.pdbx_description
1 polymer ?
#
loop_
_entity_poly.entity_id
_entity_poly.type
_entity_poly.pdbx_seq_one_letter_code
_entity_poly.pdbx_strand_id
1 'polypeptide(L)'
;MLSVPPQYPNKAPEISIRNPRGLSDEQIQKISQTLRSVAEARLGTEVLYELIEKGKEILTDNNIPHGQCVICLYGFQEREAFTKTQCYHYFHSHCLARYAQHMEEEILMQQEEREQHLEPSPRQEVGVQCPVCRETLVYDLCALKAAPAPQQPLELYRPDAKTLQHQEELRLIFKRQQEKGGIIDPEAERNRYFISLQAPPAAVDPRQAASEPLSAEMAVLRWTCQSLRQDPWETKCCVPAGRVFVLHLSG
;
A
#
# COMPACT_ATOMS: atom_id res chain seq x y z
N MET A 1 10.81 -9.92 25.99
CA MET A 1 12.22 -10.29 26.29
C MET A 1 12.45 -10.05 27.77
N LEU A 2 12.91 -11.10 28.45
CA LEU A 2 13.32 -11.08 29.86
C LEU A 2 14.85 -11.07 29.90
N SER A 3 15.43 -10.04 30.50
CA SER A 3 16.88 -9.96 30.74
C SER A 3 17.15 -10.12 32.23
N VAL A 4 18.00 -11.09 32.58
CA VAL A 4 18.26 -11.45 33.97
C VAL A 4 19.56 -10.78 34.42
N PRO A 5 19.53 -9.85 35.40
CA PRO A 5 20.75 -9.24 35.91
C PRO A 5 21.55 -10.25 36.76
N PRO A 6 22.88 -10.08 36.88
CA PRO A 6 23.72 -10.97 37.69
C PRO A 6 23.37 -10.94 39.20
N GLN A 7 22.62 -9.93 39.66
CA GLN A 7 22.15 -9.83 41.04
C GLN A 7 20.78 -10.51 41.28
N TYR A 8 20.21 -11.16 40.27
CA TYR A 8 18.98 -11.93 40.44
C TYR A 8 19.20 -13.10 41.42
N PRO A 9 18.24 -13.43 42.32
CA PRO A 9 16.88 -12.87 42.43
C PRO A 9 16.75 -11.60 43.29
N ASN A 10 17.84 -11.09 43.86
CA ASN A 10 17.81 -9.89 44.72
C ASN A 10 17.58 -8.59 43.94
N LYS A 11 17.71 -8.63 42.62
CA LYS A 11 17.33 -7.56 41.70
C LYS A 11 16.35 -8.12 40.68
N ALA A 12 15.25 -7.39 40.44
CA ALA A 12 14.22 -7.78 39.49
C ALA A 12 14.79 -7.92 38.06
N PRO A 13 14.30 -8.89 37.25
CA PRO A 13 14.62 -8.99 35.84
C PRO A 13 14.08 -7.79 35.06
N GLU A 14 14.79 -7.40 34.00
CA GLU A 14 14.33 -6.36 33.09
C GLU A 14 13.36 -6.96 32.07
N ILE A 15 12.15 -6.39 32.00
CA ILE A 15 11.05 -6.85 31.15
C ILE A 15 10.84 -5.83 30.03
N SER A 16 10.96 -6.28 28.78
CA SER A 16 10.63 -5.48 27.58
C SER A 16 9.72 -6.24 26.62
N ILE A 17 8.69 -5.57 26.10
CA ILE A 17 7.82 -6.10 25.05
C ILE A 17 8.37 -5.62 23.70
N ARG A 18 8.57 -6.53 22.74
CA ARG A 18 9.11 -6.21 21.41
C ARG A 18 8.10 -6.61 20.35
N ASN A 19 7.94 -5.76 19.34
CA ASN A 19 7.03 -5.96 18.20
C ASN A 19 5.61 -6.40 18.63
N PRO A 20 4.95 -5.70 19.58
CA PRO A 20 3.59 -6.03 19.95
C PRO A 20 2.67 -5.84 18.73
N ARG A 21 2.04 -6.92 18.27
CA ARG A 21 1.01 -6.87 17.21
C ARG A 21 -0.32 -7.33 17.79
N GLY A 22 -1.39 -6.61 17.46
CA GLY A 22 -2.72 -6.89 17.98
C GLY A 22 -2.94 -6.45 19.43
N LEU A 23 -2.11 -5.53 19.96
CA LEU A 23 -2.26 -4.95 21.29
C LEU A 23 -2.30 -3.42 21.17
N SER A 24 -3.14 -2.76 21.97
CA SER A 24 -3.12 -1.30 22.09
C SER A 24 -1.97 -0.83 22.99
N ASP A 25 -1.58 0.45 22.87
CA ASP A 25 -0.57 1.04 23.74
C ASP A 25 -0.93 0.94 25.22
N GLU A 26 -2.22 1.10 25.54
CA GLU A 26 -2.74 0.95 26.91
C GLU A 26 -2.55 -0.49 27.42
N GLN A 27 -2.83 -1.50 26.59
CA GLN A 27 -2.59 -2.90 26.96
C GLN A 27 -1.12 -3.22 27.14
N ILE A 28 -0.26 -2.71 26.27
CA ILE A 28 1.20 -2.88 26.36
C ILE A 28 1.71 -2.29 27.68
N GLN A 29 1.23 -1.11 28.06
CA GLN A 29 1.55 -0.48 29.34
C GLN A 29 1.04 -1.30 30.52
N LYS A 30 -0.22 -1.74 30.49
CA LYS A 30 -0.84 -2.56 31.53
C LYS A 30 -0.10 -3.88 31.76
N ILE A 31 0.28 -4.58 30.69
CA ILE A 31 1.07 -5.82 30.76
C ILE A 31 2.43 -5.51 31.41
N SER A 32 3.14 -4.50 30.89
CA SER A 32 4.46 -4.14 31.38
C SER A 32 4.45 -3.78 32.87
N GLN A 33 3.46 -3.02 33.32
CA GLN A 33 3.34 -2.58 34.70
C GLN A 33 2.93 -3.71 35.65
N THR A 34 2.02 -4.59 35.21
CA THR A 34 1.62 -5.77 35.98
C THR A 34 2.80 -6.71 36.20
N LEU A 35 3.57 -7.01 35.14
CA LEU A 35 4.73 -7.90 35.24
C LEU A 35 5.84 -7.31 36.12
N ARG A 36 6.11 -6.00 36.02
CA ARG A 36 7.06 -5.33 36.91
C ARG A 36 6.62 -5.40 38.37
N SER A 37 5.34 -5.15 38.64
CA SER A 37 4.81 -5.21 40.01
C SER A 37 4.96 -6.61 40.63
N VAL A 38 4.72 -7.67 39.84
CA VAL A 38 4.94 -9.06 40.28
C VAL A 38 6.42 -9.33 40.57
N ALA A 39 7.32 -8.85 39.72
CA ALA A 39 8.77 -9.03 39.91
C ALA A 39 9.28 -8.29 41.16
N GLU A 40 8.80 -7.08 41.42
CA GLU A 40 9.19 -6.25 42.56
C GLU A 40 8.62 -6.78 43.88
N ALA A 41 7.38 -7.27 43.87
CA ALA A 41 6.73 -7.83 45.06
C ALA A 41 7.40 -9.11 45.59
N ARG A 42 8.22 -9.76 44.77
CA ARG A 42 8.83 -11.07 45.04
C ARG A 42 10.36 -11.06 44.94
N LEU A 43 10.99 -9.91 45.18
CA LEU A 43 12.44 -9.80 45.25
C LEU A 43 13.05 -10.79 46.24
N GLY A 44 14.19 -11.37 45.86
CA GLY A 44 14.87 -12.40 46.63
C GLY A 44 14.35 -13.82 46.39
N THR A 45 13.33 -14.00 45.53
CA THR A 45 12.80 -15.32 45.14
C THR A 45 12.86 -15.55 43.63
N GLU A 46 12.80 -16.81 43.20
CA GLU A 46 12.78 -17.15 41.78
C GLU A 46 11.37 -16.98 41.16
N VAL A 47 11.24 -16.04 40.21
CA VAL A 47 9.95 -15.58 39.66
C VAL A 47 9.85 -15.67 38.14
N LEU A 48 10.89 -16.12 37.41
CA LEU A 48 10.89 -16.08 35.94
C LEU A 48 9.71 -16.83 35.31
N TYR A 49 9.41 -18.04 35.78
CA TYR A 49 8.29 -18.83 35.26
C TYR A 49 6.94 -18.19 35.60
N GLU A 50 6.80 -17.67 36.82
CA GLU A 50 5.59 -16.96 37.25
C GLU A 50 5.33 -15.72 36.37
N LEU A 51 6.37 -14.97 36.01
CA LEU A 51 6.25 -13.83 35.10
C LEU A 51 5.81 -14.24 33.68
N ILE A 52 6.33 -15.37 33.17
CA ILE A 52 5.94 -15.90 31.85
C ILE A 52 4.47 -16.34 31.88
N GLU A 53 4.07 -17.11 32.89
CA GLU A 53 2.68 -17.55 33.04
C GLU A 53 1.74 -16.36 33.25
N LYS A 54 2.13 -15.37 34.06
CA LYS A 54 1.32 -14.16 34.24
C LYS A 54 1.18 -13.36 32.95
N GLY A 55 2.25 -13.27 32.15
CA GLY A 55 2.20 -12.63 30.84
C GLY A 55 1.24 -13.37 29.89
N LYS A 56 1.28 -14.71 29.88
CA LYS A 56 0.37 -15.54 29.09
C LYS A 56 -1.08 -15.38 29.53
N GLU A 57 -1.36 -15.35 30.83
CA GLU A 57 -2.69 -15.14 31.39
C GLU A 57 -3.28 -13.82 30.88
N ILE A 58 -2.55 -12.70 31.02
CA ILE A 58 -3.02 -11.38 30.58
C ILE A 58 -3.30 -11.36 29.06
N LEU A 59 -2.45 -12.01 28.26
CA LEU A 59 -2.65 -12.10 26.81
C LEU A 59 -3.83 -13.00 26.43
N THR A 60 -4.11 -14.03 27.23
CA THR A 60 -5.25 -14.94 27.03
C THR A 60 -6.57 -14.24 27.38
N ASP A 61 -6.58 -13.43 28.43
CA ASP A 61 -7.76 -12.64 28.82
C ASP A 61 -8.08 -11.53 27.80
N ASN A 62 -7.08 -11.10 27.00
CA ASN A 62 -7.19 -10.09 25.96
C ASN A 62 -6.94 -10.68 24.56
N ASN A 63 -7.56 -11.82 24.24
CA ASN A 63 -7.26 -12.57 23.01
C ASN A 63 -7.86 -11.97 21.72
N ILE A 64 -8.53 -10.82 21.80
CA ILE A 64 -9.06 -10.13 20.61
C ILE A 64 -8.02 -9.10 20.18
N PRO A 65 -7.55 -9.17 18.92
CA PRO A 65 -6.57 -8.22 18.43
C PRO A 65 -7.13 -6.80 18.48
N HIS A 66 -6.43 -5.92 19.19
CA HIS A 66 -6.65 -4.49 19.11
C HIS A 66 -6.06 -3.98 17.79
N GLY A 67 -6.94 -3.63 16.86
CA GLY A 67 -6.58 -3.18 15.52
C GLY A 67 -7.74 -3.32 14.54
N GLN A 68 -7.48 -3.00 13.28
CA GLN A 68 -8.44 -3.14 12.19
C GLN A 68 -7.95 -4.21 11.21
N CYS A 69 -8.89 -4.96 10.63
CA CYS A 69 -8.59 -5.73 9.45
C CYS A 69 -8.34 -4.77 8.29
N VAL A 70 -7.14 -4.77 7.71
CA VAL A 70 -6.77 -3.84 6.62
C VAL A 70 -7.52 -4.08 5.31
N ILE A 71 -8.27 -5.19 5.21
CA ILE A 71 -9.06 -5.54 4.02
C ILE A 71 -10.44 -4.88 4.09
N CYS A 72 -11.16 -4.99 5.21
CA CYS A 72 -12.49 -4.41 5.36
C CYS A 72 -12.51 -3.08 6.13
N LEU A 73 -11.39 -2.71 6.77
CA LEU A 73 -11.19 -1.52 7.61
C LEU A 73 -11.95 -1.50 8.93
N TYR A 74 -12.66 -2.57 9.28
CA TYR A 74 -13.34 -2.69 10.57
C TYR A 74 -12.47 -3.39 11.61
N GLY A 75 -12.78 -3.12 12.88
CA GLY A 75 -12.17 -3.81 14.03
C GLY A 75 -12.67 -5.24 14.21
N PHE A 76 -12.11 -5.92 15.21
CA PHE A 76 -12.47 -7.29 15.59
C PHE A 76 -13.38 -7.32 16.81
N GLN A 77 -14.35 -8.25 16.83
CA GLN A 77 -15.28 -8.43 17.96
C GLN A 77 -15.23 -9.87 18.50
N GLU A 78 -15.71 -10.08 19.75
CA GLU A 78 -15.68 -11.36 20.49
C GLU A 78 -16.25 -12.57 19.75
N ARG A 79 -17.16 -12.36 18.80
CA ARG A 79 -17.87 -13.43 18.08
C ARG A 79 -17.53 -13.50 16.60
N GLU A 80 -16.55 -12.72 16.13
CA GLU A 80 -16.12 -12.74 14.75
C GLU A 80 -15.03 -13.79 14.52
N ALA A 81 -15.08 -14.46 13.37
CA ALA A 81 -14.03 -15.36 12.95
C ALA A 81 -12.87 -14.57 12.34
N PHE A 82 -11.70 -14.65 12.95
CA PHE A 82 -10.47 -14.04 12.47
C PHE A 82 -9.29 -15.00 12.48
N THR A 83 -8.29 -14.70 11.67
CA THR A 83 -7.08 -15.50 11.50
C THR A 83 -5.87 -14.63 11.76
N LYS A 84 -4.91 -15.20 12.50
CA LYS A 84 -3.57 -14.66 12.70
C LYS A 84 -2.61 -15.37 11.76
N THR A 85 -1.90 -14.62 10.92
CA THR A 85 -0.88 -15.18 10.03
C THR A 85 0.45 -15.42 10.76
N GLN A 86 1.34 -16.20 10.13
CA GLN A 86 2.71 -16.39 10.62
C GLN A 86 3.51 -15.08 10.75
N CYS A 87 3.22 -14.10 9.91
CA CYS A 87 3.80 -12.76 9.97
C CYS A 87 3.10 -11.84 10.98
N TYR A 88 2.25 -12.41 11.86
CA TYR A 88 1.56 -11.75 12.96
C TYR A 88 0.59 -10.63 12.54
N HIS A 89 0.04 -10.71 11.33
CA HIS A 89 -1.05 -9.84 10.87
C HIS A 89 -2.40 -10.52 11.07
N TYR A 90 -3.42 -9.73 11.40
CA TYR A 90 -4.76 -10.21 11.72
C TYR A 90 -5.73 -9.81 10.62
N PHE A 91 -6.59 -10.73 10.21
CA PHE A 91 -7.65 -10.51 9.22
C PHE A 91 -8.91 -11.26 9.63
N HIS A 92 -10.10 -10.74 9.30
CA HIS A 92 -11.30 -11.58 9.34
C HIS A 92 -11.08 -12.75 8.38
N SER A 93 -11.43 -13.97 8.80
CA SER A 93 -11.17 -15.18 8.00
C SER A 93 -11.85 -15.10 6.63
N HIS A 94 -13.08 -14.57 6.60
CA HIS A 94 -13.80 -14.26 5.36
C HIS A 94 -13.05 -13.28 4.44
N CYS A 95 -12.48 -12.22 5.00
CA CYS A 95 -11.73 -11.22 4.22
C CYS A 95 -10.45 -11.82 3.63
N LEU A 96 -9.73 -12.63 4.42
CA LEU A 96 -8.54 -13.31 3.95
C LEU A 96 -8.87 -14.35 2.87
N ALA A 97 -10.00 -15.06 2.98
CA ALA A 97 -10.47 -16.01 1.97
C ALA A 97 -10.67 -15.34 0.61
N ARG A 98 -11.35 -14.18 0.59
CA ARG A 98 -11.60 -13.42 -0.64
C ARG A 98 -10.31 -12.91 -1.27
N TYR A 99 -9.40 -12.39 -0.45
CA TYR A 99 -8.10 -11.95 -0.91
C TYR A 99 -7.29 -13.11 -1.52
N ALA A 100 -7.17 -14.22 -0.78
CA ALA A 100 -6.39 -15.37 -1.23
C ALA A 100 -6.92 -15.95 -2.54
N GLN A 101 -8.25 -16.09 -2.67
CA GLN A 101 -8.87 -16.55 -3.91
C GLN A 101 -8.54 -15.62 -5.09
N HIS A 102 -8.71 -14.30 -4.93
CA HIS A 102 -8.39 -13.35 -5.99
C HIS A 102 -6.91 -13.41 -6.39
N MET A 103 -6.01 -13.54 -5.41
CA MET A 103 -4.58 -13.64 -5.70
C MET A 103 -4.21 -14.95 -6.40
N GLU A 104 -4.84 -16.08 -6.05
CA GLU A 104 -4.65 -17.35 -6.76
C GLU A 104 -5.05 -17.22 -8.24
N GLU A 105 -6.20 -16.59 -8.53
CA GLU A 105 -6.68 -16.32 -9.90
C GLU A 105 -5.67 -15.45 -10.67
N GLU A 106 -5.20 -14.35 -10.08
CA GLU A 106 -4.19 -13.46 -10.70
C GLU A 106 -2.86 -14.18 -10.97
N ILE A 107 -2.41 -15.04 -10.04
CA ILE A 107 -1.18 -15.81 -10.21
C ILE A 107 -1.32 -16.78 -11.39
N LEU A 108 -2.47 -17.45 -11.54
CA LEU A 108 -2.73 -18.35 -12.66
C LEU A 108 -2.76 -17.59 -13.99
N MET A 109 -3.47 -16.46 -14.06
CA MET A 109 -3.50 -15.62 -15.27
C MET A 109 -2.11 -15.16 -15.71
N GLN A 110 -1.28 -14.72 -14.76
CA GLN A 110 0.09 -14.30 -15.05
C GLN A 110 0.99 -15.47 -15.50
N GLN A 111 0.73 -16.68 -15.02
CA GLN A 111 1.43 -17.88 -15.50
C GLN A 111 1.02 -18.19 -16.95
N GLU A 112 -0.28 -18.18 -17.24
CA GLU A 112 -0.79 -18.42 -18.59
C GLU A 112 -0.29 -17.39 -19.61
N GLU A 113 -0.28 -16.10 -19.27
CA GLU A 113 0.25 -15.04 -20.13
C GLU A 113 1.76 -15.20 -20.41
N ARG A 114 2.54 -15.63 -19.40
CA ARG A 114 3.97 -15.90 -19.57
C ARG A 114 4.23 -17.11 -20.45
N GLU A 115 3.46 -18.18 -20.28
CA GLU A 115 3.54 -19.37 -21.13
C GLU A 115 3.22 -19.05 -22.61
N GLN A 116 2.41 -18.01 -22.88
CA GLN A 116 2.08 -17.56 -24.23
C GLN A 116 3.18 -16.70 -24.90
N HIS A 117 4.07 -16.04 -24.14
CA HIS A 117 4.95 -14.98 -24.66
C HIS A 117 6.49 -15.24 -24.66
N LEU A 118 7.03 -16.38 -24.15
CA LEU A 118 8.35 -17.04 -24.49
C LEU A 118 9.05 -17.80 -23.32
N GLU A 119 9.84 -18.83 -23.72
CA GLU A 119 10.89 -19.67 -23.08
C GLU A 119 10.73 -20.19 -21.62
N PRO A 120 11.00 -21.50 -21.38
CA PRO A 120 10.81 -22.15 -20.08
C PRO A 120 11.85 -21.69 -19.05
N SER A 121 11.55 -20.59 -18.35
CA SER A 121 12.19 -20.24 -17.08
C SER A 121 11.80 -21.25 -16.00
N PRO A 122 12.69 -21.58 -15.03
CA PRO A 122 12.30 -22.37 -13.87
C PRO A 122 11.08 -21.74 -13.20
N ARG A 123 10.03 -22.57 -13.02
CA ARG A 123 8.78 -22.19 -12.37
C ARG A 123 9.10 -21.83 -10.92
N GLN A 124 9.12 -20.53 -10.61
CA GLN A 124 9.09 -20.10 -9.24
C GLN A 124 7.63 -20.15 -8.80
N GLU A 125 7.30 -21.06 -7.89
CA GLU A 125 5.98 -21.11 -7.25
C GLU A 125 5.80 -19.82 -6.43
N VAL A 126 5.17 -18.83 -7.05
CA VAL A 126 4.80 -17.59 -6.37
C VAL A 126 3.53 -17.89 -5.59
N GLY A 127 3.68 -18.15 -4.29
CA GLY A 127 2.53 -18.25 -3.39
C GLY A 127 1.88 -16.90 -3.13
N VAL A 128 0.65 -16.92 -2.62
CA VAL A 128 -0.08 -15.70 -2.22
C VAL A 128 0.71 -14.97 -1.12
N GLN A 129 0.90 -13.66 -1.30
CA GLN A 129 1.67 -12.82 -0.38
C GLN A 129 0.75 -12.13 0.64
N CYS A 130 1.29 -11.77 1.80
CA CYS A 130 0.53 -11.01 2.80
C CYS A 130 0.22 -9.59 2.29
N PRO A 131 -1.03 -9.09 2.39
CA PRO A 131 -1.38 -7.72 2.00
C PRO A 131 -0.58 -6.62 2.70
N VAL A 132 -0.02 -6.93 3.87
CA VAL A 132 0.68 -5.95 4.72
C VAL A 132 2.19 -5.97 4.50
N CYS A 133 2.82 -7.15 4.61
CA CYS A 133 4.28 -7.26 4.60
C CYS A 133 4.85 -8.07 3.44
N ARG A 134 4.00 -8.56 2.54
CA ARG A 134 4.36 -9.36 1.36
C ARG A 134 5.05 -10.71 1.64
N GLU A 135 5.11 -11.13 2.90
CA GLU A 135 5.55 -12.47 3.27
C GLU A 135 4.57 -13.52 2.72
N THR A 136 5.06 -14.62 2.15
CA THR A 136 4.21 -15.72 1.63
C THR A 136 3.32 -16.28 2.72
N LEU A 137 2.02 -16.38 2.43
CA LEU A 137 1.03 -16.89 3.36
C LEU A 137 0.92 -18.42 3.26
N VAL A 138 0.74 -19.05 4.43
CA VAL A 138 0.29 -20.43 4.55
C VAL A 138 -1.13 -20.41 5.09
N TYR A 139 -2.06 -21.03 4.38
CA TYR A 139 -3.49 -21.01 4.72
C TYR A 139 -4.24 -22.21 4.13
N ASP A 140 -5.41 -22.51 4.70
CA ASP A 140 -6.40 -23.43 4.14
C ASP A 140 -7.59 -22.61 3.64
N LEU A 141 -7.75 -22.53 2.32
CA LEU A 141 -8.79 -21.74 1.69
C LEU A 141 -10.20 -22.25 2.05
N CYS A 142 -10.38 -23.55 2.18
CA CYS A 142 -11.67 -24.15 2.54
C CYS A 142 -12.06 -23.77 3.97
N ALA A 143 -11.12 -23.85 4.91
CA ALA A 143 -11.35 -23.44 6.29
C ALA A 143 -11.66 -21.93 6.39
N LEU A 144 -10.94 -21.09 5.65
CA LEU A 144 -11.19 -19.64 5.63
C LEU A 144 -12.57 -19.31 5.04
N LYS A 145 -12.98 -20.00 3.96
CA LYS A 145 -14.29 -19.81 3.31
C LYS A 145 -15.46 -20.28 4.17
N ALA A 146 -15.26 -21.30 5.03
CA ALA A 146 -16.28 -21.79 5.93
C ALA A 146 -16.63 -20.79 7.04
N ALA A 147 -15.77 -19.81 7.30
CA ALA A 147 -16.01 -18.79 8.32
C ALA A 147 -17.15 -17.82 7.90
N PRO A 148 -18.03 -17.44 8.84
CA PRO A 148 -19.08 -16.47 8.55
C PRO A 148 -18.48 -15.09 8.21
N ALA A 149 -19.15 -14.37 7.30
CA ALA A 149 -18.80 -12.99 7.03
C ALA A 149 -19.07 -12.12 8.27
N PRO A 150 -18.19 -11.15 8.58
CA PRO A 150 -18.42 -10.24 9.70
C PRO A 150 -19.68 -9.39 9.45
N GLN A 151 -20.53 -9.25 10.46
CA GLN A 151 -21.74 -8.44 10.39
C GLN A 151 -21.43 -7.02 10.83
N GLN A 152 -21.02 -6.18 9.88
CA GLN A 152 -20.56 -4.82 10.14
C GLN A 152 -21.57 -3.80 9.58
N PRO A 153 -21.99 -2.81 10.38
CA PRO A 153 -22.92 -1.78 9.93
C PRO A 153 -22.24 -0.90 8.87
N LEU A 154 -22.98 -0.55 7.82
CA LEU A 154 -22.49 0.38 6.79
C LEU A 154 -22.28 1.77 7.39
N GLU A 155 -21.04 2.26 7.33
CA GLU A 155 -20.73 3.64 7.71
C GLU A 155 -21.23 4.62 6.64
N LEU A 156 -22.17 5.49 7.02
CA LEU A 156 -22.74 6.48 6.11
C LEU A 156 -21.82 7.69 5.98
N TYR A 157 -21.37 7.97 4.77
CA TYR A 157 -20.59 9.18 4.49
C TYR A 157 -21.46 10.44 4.62
N ARG A 158 -21.10 11.32 5.56
CA ARG A 158 -21.74 12.62 5.78
C ARG A 158 -20.67 13.71 5.81
N PRO A 159 -20.44 14.42 4.69
CA PRO A 159 -19.49 15.52 4.65
C PRO A 159 -19.83 16.59 5.67
N ASP A 160 -18.81 17.10 6.37
CA ASP A 160 -18.97 18.27 7.22
C ASP A 160 -18.93 19.58 6.41
N ALA A 161 -19.30 20.70 7.05
CA ALA A 161 -19.34 22.00 6.38
C ALA A 161 -17.96 22.41 5.81
N LYS A 162 -16.87 22.04 6.49
CA LYS A 162 -15.50 22.35 6.04
C LYS A 162 -15.15 21.59 4.77
N THR A 163 -15.51 20.32 4.68
CA THR A 163 -15.32 19.47 3.50
C THR A 163 -16.10 20.03 2.31
N LEU A 164 -17.34 20.48 2.53
CA LEU A 164 -18.16 21.09 1.48
C LEU A 164 -17.58 22.43 0.99
N GLN A 165 -17.07 23.27 1.89
CA GLN A 165 -16.37 24.50 1.52
C GLN A 165 -15.12 24.20 0.69
N HIS A 166 -14.31 23.24 1.14
CA HIS A 166 -13.10 22.84 0.43
C HIS A 166 -13.42 22.26 -0.96
N GLN A 167 -14.51 21.53 -1.11
CA GLN A 167 -14.97 21.03 -2.41
C GLN A 167 -15.25 22.19 -3.40
N GLU A 168 -15.84 23.29 -2.95
CA GLU A 168 -16.07 24.47 -3.80
C GLU A 168 -14.75 25.15 -4.19
N GLU A 169 -13.77 25.22 -3.28
CA GLU A 169 -12.42 25.72 -3.60
C GLU A 169 -11.74 24.87 -4.68
N LEU A 170 -11.78 23.54 -4.53
CA LEU A 170 -11.24 22.60 -5.52
C LEU A 170 -11.93 22.75 -6.88
N ARG A 171 -13.24 23.05 -6.89
CA ARG A 171 -14.00 23.30 -8.12
C ARG A 171 -13.46 24.51 -8.90
N LEU A 172 -13.05 25.56 -8.21
CA LEU A 172 -12.43 26.74 -8.83
C LEU A 172 -11.04 26.43 -9.40
N ILE A 173 -10.25 25.62 -8.70
CA ILE A 173 -8.94 25.16 -9.18
C ILE A 173 -9.10 24.33 -10.45
N PHE A 174 -10.04 23.38 -10.45
CA PHE A 174 -10.32 22.53 -11.61
C PHE A 174 -10.69 23.37 -12.84
N LYS A 175 -11.58 24.36 -12.71
CA LYS A 175 -11.95 25.27 -13.81
C LYS A 175 -10.75 26.02 -14.37
N ARG A 176 -9.91 26.57 -13.50
CA ARG A 176 -8.69 27.27 -13.93
C ARG A 176 -7.73 26.35 -14.69
N GLN A 177 -7.59 25.09 -14.26
CA GLN A 177 -6.77 24.11 -14.98
C GLN A 177 -7.37 23.79 -16.35
N GLN A 178 -8.70 23.66 -16.43
CA GLN A 178 -9.42 23.41 -17.67
C GLN A 178 -9.22 24.56 -18.68
N GLU A 179 -9.39 25.81 -18.24
CA GLU A 179 -9.17 27.01 -19.08
C GLU A 179 -7.74 27.11 -19.63
N LYS A 180 -6.76 26.60 -18.88
CA LYS A 180 -5.36 26.58 -19.28
C LYS A 180 -4.97 25.33 -20.09
N GLY A 181 -5.91 24.44 -20.40
CA GLY A 181 -5.66 23.18 -21.10
C GLY A 181 -4.85 22.15 -20.29
N GLY A 182 -4.83 22.28 -18.96
CA GLY A 182 -4.12 21.37 -18.05
C GLY A 182 -4.91 20.11 -17.66
N ILE A 183 -6.16 19.99 -18.12
CA ILE A 183 -6.99 18.79 -17.91
C ILE A 183 -6.89 17.90 -19.14
N ILE A 184 -6.46 16.66 -18.94
CA ILE A 184 -6.38 15.65 -19.99
C ILE A 184 -7.80 15.23 -20.37
N ASP A 185 -8.15 15.40 -21.64
CA ASP A 185 -9.35 14.83 -22.23
C ASP A 185 -8.97 13.50 -22.91
N PRO A 186 -9.40 12.34 -22.37
CA PRO A 186 -9.04 11.04 -22.92
C PRO A 186 -9.49 10.83 -24.36
N GLU A 187 -10.60 11.44 -24.78
CA GLU A 187 -11.12 11.28 -26.14
C GLU A 187 -10.37 12.18 -27.12
N ALA A 188 -10.10 13.44 -26.75
CA ALA A 188 -9.27 14.31 -27.54
C ALA A 188 -7.84 13.76 -27.69
N GLU A 189 -7.27 13.15 -26.63
CA GLU A 189 -5.94 12.56 -26.68
C GLU A 189 -5.91 11.29 -27.55
N ARG A 190 -6.94 10.44 -27.45
CA ARG A 190 -7.11 9.29 -28.34
C ARG A 190 -7.24 9.71 -29.81
N ASN A 191 -7.97 10.79 -30.06
CA ASN A 191 -8.26 11.29 -31.40
C ASN A 191 -7.21 12.28 -31.92
N ARG A 192 -6.20 12.62 -31.12
CA ARG A 192 -5.15 13.60 -31.45
C ARG A 192 -4.41 13.26 -32.74
N TYR A 193 -4.27 11.97 -33.03
CA TYR A 193 -3.61 11.44 -34.23
C TYR A 193 -4.59 10.72 -35.17
N PHE A 194 -5.90 10.89 -34.98
CA PHE A 194 -6.90 10.23 -35.81
C PHE A 194 -7.00 10.93 -37.17
N ILE A 195 -6.57 10.25 -38.24
CA ILE A 195 -6.66 10.74 -39.61
C ILE A 195 -7.93 10.16 -40.25
N SER A 196 -8.93 11.01 -40.50
CA SER A 196 -10.14 10.60 -41.25
C SER A 196 -9.85 10.55 -42.75
N LEU A 197 -10.02 9.38 -43.37
CA LEU A 197 -9.78 9.15 -44.80
C LEU A 197 -10.99 9.47 -45.68
N GLN A 198 -12.09 10.00 -45.13
CA GLN A 198 -13.31 10.31 -45.89
C GLN A 198 -13.58 11.82 -45.94
N ALA A 199 -12.91 12.50 -46.87
CA ALA A 199 -13.41 13.73 -47.45
C ALA A 199 -13.87 13.39 -48.88
N PRO A 200 -15.14 13.63 -49.27
CA PRO A 200 -15.49 13.62 -50.69
C PRO A 200 -14.65 14.72 -51.37
N PRO A 201 -14.01 14.44 -52.53
CA PRO A 201 -13.25 15.46 -53.22
C PRO A 201 -14.18 16.63 -53.57
N ALA A 202 -13.80 17.83 -53.13
CA ALA A 202 -14.45 19.06 -53.57
C ALA A 202 -14.44 19.07 -55.11
N ALA A 203 -15.62 19.19 -55.71
CA ALA A 203 -15.76 19.31 -57.15
C ALA A 203 -15.00 20.57 -57.60
N VAL A 204 -13.85 20.36 -58.24
CA VAL A 204 -13.11 21.41 -58.94
C VAL A 204 -13.83 21.69 -60.26
N ASP A 205 -14.46 22.86 -60.36
CA ASP A 205 -15.09 23.36 -61.58
C ASP A 205 -14.00 23.82 -62.58
N PRO A 206 -13.86 23.20 -63.76
CA PRO A 206 -12.77 23.48 -64.68
C PRO A 206 -13.09 24.64 -65.61
N ARG A 207 -13.30 25.85 -65.08
CA ARG A 207 -13.35 27.08 -65.89
C ARG A 207 -12.85 28.29 -65.12
N GLN A 208 -11.52 28.44 -65.04
CA GLN A 208 -10.82 29.73 -65.09
C GLN A 208 -9.31 29.50 -65.05
N ALA A 209 -8.74 29.17 -66.22
CA ALA A 209 -7.34 29.43 -66.49
C ALA A 209 -7.21 30.85 -67.05
N ALA A 210 -6.16 31.55 -66.60
CA ALA A 210 -5.60 32.83 -67.07
C ALA A 210 -5.98 34.10 -66.27
N SER A 211 -5.14 34.46 -65.29
CA SER A 211 -4.22 35.62 -65.36
C SER A 211 -3.53 35.88 -64.00
N GLU A 212 -2.20 35.85 -63.99
CA GLU A 212 -1.33 36.38 -62.92
C GLU A 212 -1.28 37.94 -62.96
N PRO A 213 -0.78 38.71 -61.95
CA PRO A 213 0.34 38.35 -61.05
C PRO A 213 0.33 38.86 -59.57
N LEU A 214 1.23 38.24 -58.79
CA LEU A 214 2.08 38.74 -57.67
C LEU A 214 1.56 39.82 -56.70
N SER A 215 1.38 39.47 -55.41
CA SER A 215 2.12 40.10 -54.29
C SER A 215 1.85 39.43 -52.93
N ALA A 216 2.86 39.50 -52.05
CA ALA A 216 2.81 39.52 -50.58
C ALA A 216 3.20 38.25 -49.80
N GLU A 217 4.50 38.23 -49.45
CA GLU A 217 5.07 37.95 -48.12
C GLU A 217 4.85 36.60 -47.44
N MET A 218 5.90 35.77 -47.49
CA MET A 218 6.13 34.65 -46.58
C MET A 218 6.74 35.14 -45.26
N ALA A 219 5.91 35.36 -44.24
CA ALA A 219 6.38 35.46 -42.86
C ALA A 219 6.65 34.05 -42.30
N VAL A 220 7.89 33.58 -42.44
CA VAL A 220 8.37 32.37 -41.76
C VAL A 220 8.64 32.72 -40.30
N LEU A 221 7.71 32.42 -39.40
CA LEU A 221 7.98 32.39 -37.97
C LEU A 221 8.72 31.09 -37.62
N ARG A 222 10.05 31.14 -37.75
CA ARG A 222 10.97 30.23 -37.05
C ARG A 222 10.93 30.57 -35.57
N TRP A 223 10.40 29.67 -34.75
CA TRP A 223 10.76 29.62 -33.34
C TRP A 223 11.97 28.70 -33.19
N THR A 224 13.16 29.30 -33.27
CA THR A 224 14.40 28.66 -32.83
C THR A 224 14.47 28.70 -31.31
N CYS A 225 14.47 27.51 -30.73
CA CYS A 225 14.78 27.27 -29.33
C CYS A 225 16.27 27.50 -29.08
N GLN A 226 16.61 28.56 -28.32
CA GLN A 226 17.84 28.80 -27.57
C GLN A 226 17.82 30.29 -27.19
N SER A 227 18.05 30.77 -25.97
CA SER A 227 18.49 30.21 -24.69
C SER A 227 18.48 31.42 -23.74
N LEU A 228 18.20 31.26 -22.44
CA LEU A 228 18.95 31.90 -21.36
C LEU A 228 18.37 31.50 -19.99
N ARG A 229 19.30 31.08 -19.14
CA ARG A 229 19.18 30.53 -17.78
C ARG A 229 18.62 31.56 -16.80
N GLN A 230 17.98 31.09 -15.72
CA GLN A 230 18.52 31.09 -14.34
C GLN A 230 17.40 30.76 -13.34
N ASP A 231 17.44 29.57 -12.75
CA ASP A 231 16.66 29.23 -11.55
C ASP A 231 17.62 28.98 -10.38
N PRO A 232 17.47 29.71 -9.25
CA PRO A 232 18.18 29.43 -8.01
C PRO A 232 17.24 28.72 -7.03
N TRP A 233 17.27 27.39 -7.01
CA TRP A 233 17.00 26.59 -5.80
C TRP A 233 17.53 25.17 -6.00
N GLU A 234 18.83 24.98 -5.78
CA GLU A 234 19.34 23.66 -5.42
C GLU A 234 19.42 23.58 -3.89
N THR A 235 18.64 22.67 -3.31
CA THR A 235 19.05 21.99 -2.06
C THR A 235 18.86 20.50 -2.31
N LYS A 236 19.91 19.89 -2.88
CA LYS A 236 20.07 18.44 -3.02
C LYS A 236 20.58 17.86 -1.71
N CYS A 237 19.85 16.90 -1.15
CA CYS A 237 20.45 15.80 -0.41
C CYS A 237 20.48 14.59 -1.36
N CYS A 238 21.64 14.32 -1.96
CA CYS A 238 21.93 13.04 -2.62
C CYS A 238 22.65 12.13 -1.61
N VAL A 239 22.14 10.91 -1.42
CA VAL A 239 22.89 9.80 -0.80
C VAL A 239 23.39 8.90 -1.94
N PRO A 240 24.66 8.44 -1.93
CA PRO A 240 25.23 7.71 -3.06
C PRO A 240 24.84 6.23 -3.08
N ALA A 241 24.70 5.70 -4.29
CA ALA A 241 24.58 4.29 -4.59
C ALA A 241 25.89 3.55 -4.24
N GLY A 242 25.84 2.67 -3.26
CA GLY A 242 26.92 1.74 -2.93
C GLY A 242 26.84 0.47 -3.78
N ARG A 243 27.88 0.22 -4.58
CA ARG A 243 28.18 -1.09 -5.17
C ARG A 243 28.64 -2.04 -4.04
N VAL A 244 28.02 -3.20 -3.90
CA VAL A 244 28.52 -4.29 -3.05
C VAL A 244 29.31 -5.26 -3.93
N PHE A 245 30.64 -5.30 -3.70
CA PHE A 245 31.50 -6.38 -4.17
C PHE A 245 31.43 -7.53 -3.16
N VAL A 246 31.16 -8.73 -3.65
CA VAL A 246 31.28 -9.98 -2.88
C VAL A 246 32.76 -10.38 -2.91
N LEU A 247 33.41 -10.39 -1.75
CA LEU A 247 34.71 -11.04 -1.57
C LEU A 247 34.47 -12.44 -0.97
N HIS A 248 34.81 -13.44 -1.78
CA HIS A 248 35.07 -14.81 -1.33
C HIS A 248 36.29 -14.81 -0.42
N LEU A 249 36.18 -15.43 0.76
CA LEU A 249 37.34 -15.97 1.46
C LEU A 249 37.04 -17.41 1.88
N SER A 250 37.76 -18.31 1.22
CA SER A 250 37.96 -19.70 1.61
C SER A 250 38.97 -19.75 2.76
N GLY A 251 38.69 -20.58 3.76
CA GLY A 251 39.55 -20.86 4.91
C GLY A 251 38.78 -21.62 5.97
#